data_AF-X0VYF6-F1
#
_entry.id   AF-X0VYF6-F1
#
_cell.length_a   1.000
_cell.length_b   1.000
_cell.length_c   1.000
_cell.angle_alpha   90.00
_cell.angle_beta   90.00
_cell.angle_gamma   90.00
#
_symmetry.space_group_name_H-M   'P 1'
#
loop_
_entity.id
_entity.type
_entity.pdbx_description
1 polymer ?
#
loop_
_entity_poly.entity_id
_entity_poly.type
_entity_poly.pdbx_seq_one_letter_code
_entity_poly.pdbx_strand_id
1 'polypeptide(L)'
;EHFGGLKKPRLAWIGDGNNVARSLAVGCAKMGFTFVAASPPDYQLDPAYLERVRQEVPGAEVQQVEDPQEAVADAEIIYTDVWASMGQEAEKQRRAETFSAYQVNAELMRQAPERAIFMHCMPAHRGLEVTTDVIDGPQSVVLDQAANRMHVQKGLLAWLLGTQS
;
A
#
# COMPACT_ATOMS: atom_id res chain seq x y z
N GLU A 1 12.26 -9.62 0.58
CA GLU A 1 13.52 -9.74 -0.21
C GLU A 1 14.43 -8.53 0.01
N HIS A 2 13.93 -7.30 -0.18
CA HIS A 2 14.77 -6.09 -0.10
C HIS A 2 15.34 -5.70 1.28
N PHE A 3 14.75 -6.19 2.38
CA PHE A 3 15.08 -5.70 3.73
C PHE A 3 15.76 -6.71 4.67
N GLY A 4 16.05 -7.93 4.21
CA GLY A 4 16.83 -8.89 4.99
C GLY A 4 16.31 -9.26 6.39
N GLY A 5 15.01 -9.04 6.67
CA GLY A 5 14.40 -9.36 7.97
C GLY A 5 14.29 -8.19 8.96
N LEU A 6 13.95 -6.98 8.47
CA LEU A 6 13.55 -5.85 9.33
C LEU A 6 12.58 -6.31 10.43
N LYS A 7 12.88 -5.90 11.66
CA LYS A 7 11.98 -6.11 12.81
C LYS A 7 10.92 -5.03 12.78
N LYS A 8 9.66 -5.43 12.58
CA LYS A 8 8.47 -4.55 12.53
C LYS A 8 8.61 -3.39 11.53
N PRO A 9 8.72 -3.66 10.22
CA PRO A 9 8.75 -2.59 9.23
C PRO A 9 7.40 -1.84 9.20
N ARG A 10 7.46 -0.56 8.81
CA ARG A 10 6.30 0.30 8.64
C ARG A 10 5.95 0.44 7.16
N LEU A 11 4.68 0.19 6.84
CA LEU A 11 4.10 0.39 5.52
C LEU A 11 3.15 1.60 5.55
N ALA A 12 3.45 2.59 4.73
CA ALA A 12 2.57 3.70 4.41
C ALA A 12 1.76 3.37 3.15
N TRP A 13 0.44 3.33 3.28
CA TRP A 13 -0.49 3.30 2.16
C TRP A 13 -0.94 4.73 1.84
N ILE A 14 -0.78 5.17 0.60
CA ILE A 14 -1.21 6.50 0.15
C ILE A 14 -2.27 6.33 -0.93
N GLY A 15 -3.49 6.82 -0.72
CA GLY A 15 -4.55 6.76 -1.72
C GLY A 15 -5.86 6.23 -1.19
N ASP A 16 -6.69 5.62 -2.05
CA ASP A 16 -8.05 5.19 -1.72
C ASP A 16 -8.06 4.04 -0.69
N GLY A 17 -9.00 4.04 0.25
CA GLY A 17 -9.28 2.97 1.19
C GLY A 17 -9.92 1.73 0.54
N ASN A 18 -9.32 1.25 -0.55
CA ASN A 18 -9.87 0.22 -1.42
C ASN A 18 -9.59 -1.21 -0.91
N ASN A 19 -9.88 -2.21 -1.75
CA ASN A 19 -9.64 -3.62 -1.44
C ASN A 19 -8.16 -3.98 -1.21
N VAL A 20 -7.23 -3.33 -1.90
CA VAL A 20 -5.79 -3.54 -1.70
C VAL A 20 -5.35 -2.97 -0.35
N ALA A 21 -5.76 -1.73 -0.02
CA ALA A 21 -5.53 -1.12 1.29
C ALA A 21 -6.03 -2.01 2.45
N ARG A 22 -7.26 -2.53 2.32
CA ARG A 22 -7.85 -3.48 3.27
C ARG A 22 -7.00 -4.74 3.42
N SER A 23 -6.60 -5.35 2.31
CA SER A 23 -5.79 -6.57 2.30
C SER A 23 -4.41 -6.34 2.92
N LEU A 24 -3.78 -5.19 2.64
CA LEU A 24 -2.51 -4.79 3.23
C LEU A 24 -2.63 -4.55 4.73
N ALA A 25 -3.70 -3.93 5.22
CA ALA A 25 -3.92 -3.74 6.65
C ALA A 25 -3.94 -5.08 7.41
N VAL A 26 -4.67 -6.07 6.89
CA VAL A 26 -4.71 -7.43 7.47
C VAL A 26 -3.37 -8.14 7.34
N GLY A 27 -2.72 -8.04 6.18
CA GLY A 27 -1.41 -8.64 5.95
C GLY A 27 -0.36 -8.08 6.91
N CYS A 28 -0.29 -6.77 7.04
CA CYS A 28 0.60 -6.08 7.97
C CYS A 28 0.34 -6.49 9.42
N ALA A 29 -0.93 -6.48 9.85
CA ALA A 29 -1.33 -6.92 11.18
C ALA A 29 -0.82 -8.33 11.49
N LYS A 30 -1.08 -9.30 10.61
CA LYS A 30 -0.68 -10.71 10.80
C LYS A 30 0.84 -10.91 10.77
N MET A 31 1.57 -10.07 10.04
CA MET A 31 3.03 -10.14 9.93
C MET A 31 3.77 -9.31 10.99
N GLY A 32 3.04 -8.58 11.85
CA GLY A 32 3.62 -7.71 12.88
C GLY A 32 4.24 -6.43 12.32
N PHE A 33 3.73 -5.93 11.20
CA PHE A 33 4.13 -4.66 10.59
C PHE A 33 3.25 -3.54 11.15
N THR A 34 3.77 -2.33 11.16
CA THR A 34 2.95 -1.13 11.36
C THR A 34 2.34 -0.72 10.02
N PHE A 35 1.02 -0.56 9.96
CA PHE A 35 0.30 -0.12 8.78
C PHE A 35 -0.34 1.25 9.01
N VAL A 36 -0.04 2.19 8.13
CA VAL A 36 -0.58 3.55 8.19
C VAL A 36 -1.14 3.93 6.83
N ALA A 37 -2.45 4.16 6.76
CA ALA A 37 -3.09 4.65 5.54
C ALA A 37 -3.32 6.17 5.61
N ALA A 38 -2.90 6.88 4.57
CA ALA A 38 -3.27 8.26 4.29
C ALA A 38 -4.28 8.30 3.14
N SER A 39 -5.47 8.80 3.44
CA SER A 39 -6.57 8.93 2.49
C SER A 39 -7.37 10.20 2.80
N PRO A 40 -7.96 10.86 1.78
CA PRO A 40 -8.92 11.93 2.04
C PRO A 40 -10.08 11.41 2.91
N PRO A 41 -10.71 12.23 3.77
CA PRO A 41 -11.69 11.78 4.76
C PRO A 41 -12.79 10.87 4.21
N ASP A 42 -13.37 11.22 3.05
CA ASP A 42 -14.45 10.46 2.41
C ASP A 42 -14.00 9.13 1.76
N TYR A 43 -12.70 8.85 1.75
CA TYR A 43 -12.07 7.71 1.09
C TYR A 43 -11.24 6.86 2.05
N GLN A 44 -11.36 7.10 3.36
CA GLN A 44 -10.69 6.29 4.37
C GLN A 44 -11.30 4.87 4.45
N LEU A 45 -10.50 3.93 4.96
CA LEU A 45 -10.99 2.64 5.41
C LEU A 45 -12.04 2.85 6.50
N ASP A 46 -13.11 2.04 6.45
CA ASP A 46 -14.14 2.02 7.49
C ASP A 46 -13.50 1.82 8.88
N PRO A 47 -13.71 2.75 9.84
CA PRO A 47 -13.19 2.61 11.20
C PRO A 47 -13.57 1.28 11.87
N ALA A 48 -14.78 0.77 11.60
CA ALA A 48 -15.23 -0.52 12.14
C ALA A 48 -14.43 -1.70 11.55
N TYR A 49 -13.97 -1.57 10.30
CA TYR A 49 -13.10 -2.56 9.68
C TYR A 49 -11.73 -2.61 10.37
N LEU A 50 -11.10 -1.47 10.63
CA LEU A 50 -9.81 -1.43 11.32
C LEU A 50 -9.90 -1.93 12.75
N GLU A 51 -10.99 -1.61 13.45
CA GLU A 51 -11.22 -2.12 14.80
C GLU A 51 -11.34 -3.64 14.80
N ARG A 52 -12.06 -4.21 13.83
CA ARG A 52 -12.11 -5.67 13.66
C ARG A 52 -10.72 -6.27 13.43
N VAL A 53 -9.86 -5.64 12.62
CA VAL A 53 -8.48 -6.12 12.41
C VAL A 53 -7.69 -6.16 13.72
N ARG A 54 -7.81 -5.14 14.57
CA ARG A 54 -7.15 -5.10 15.89
C ARG A 54 -7.69 -6.17 16.85
N GLN A 55 -8.97 -6.46 16.79
CA GLN A 55 -9.60 -7.51 17.61
C GLN A 55 -9.18 -8.91 17.17
N GLU A 56 -9.09 -9.17 15.86
CA GLU A 56 -8.67 -10.46 15.30
C GLU A 56 -7.16 -10.71 15.47
N VAL A 57 -6.35 -9.64 15.55
CA VAL A 57 -4.90 -9.73 15.70
C VAL A 57 -4.45 -8.83 16.86
N PRO A 58 -4.43 -9.35 18.11
CA PRO A 58 -4.00 -8.59 19.27
C PRO A 58 -2.60 -8.00 19.10
N GLY A 59 -2.47 -6.70 19.34
CA GLY A 59 -1.20 -5.96 19.16
C GLY A 59 -0.95 -5.49 17.72
N ALA A 60 -1.91 -5.64 16.80
CA ALA A 60 -1.80 -5.07 15.46
C ALA A 60 -1.74 -3.53 15.51
N GLU A 61 -0.71 -2.99 14.88
CA GLU A 61 -0.49 -1.54 14.76
C GLU A 61 -1.04 -1.07 13.40
N VAL A 62 -2.37 -0.92 13.32
CA VAL A 62 -3.06 -0.40 12.12
C VAL A 62 -3.70 0.96 12.43
N GLN A 63 -3.40 1.98 11.63
CA GLN A 63 -3.88 3.35 11.82
C GLN A 63 -4.17 4.06 10.49
N GLN A 64 -4.90 5.17 10.58
CA GLN A 64 -5.16 6.07 9.47
C GLN A 64 -4.86 7.50 9.86
N VAL A 65 -4.38 8.27 8.90
CA VAL A 65 -4.07 9.68 8.99
C VAL A 65 -4.65 10.37 7.75
N GLU A 66 -4.76 11.70 7.79
CA GLU A 66 -5.16 12.46 6.61
C GLU A 66 -3.94 12.92 5.80
N ASP A 67 -2.85 13.29 6.48
CA ASP A 67 -1.67 13.82 5.82
C ASP A 67 -0.78 12.68 5.26
N PRO A 68 -0.54 12.60 3.94
CA PRO A 68 0.40 11.62 3.38
C PRO A 68 1.82 11.81 3.92
N GLN A 69 2.22 13.01 4.32
CA GLN A 69 3.53 13.29 4.91
C GLN A 69 3.70 12.56 6.26
N GLU A 70 2.65 12.57 7.09
CA GLU A 70 2.62 11.86 8.37
C GLU A 70 2.70 10.33 8.16
N ALA A 71 2.07 9.81 7.11
CA ALA A 71 2.14 8.39 6.82
C ALA A 71 3.56 7.95 6.44
N VAL A 72 4.26 8.72 5.60
CA VAL A 72 5.57 8.32 5.05
C VAL A 72 6.77 8.58 5.95
N ALA A 73 6.67 9.47 6.95
CA ALA A 73 7.80 9.95 7.75
C ALA A 73 8.75 8.85 8.28
N ASP A 74 8.19 7.74 8.77
CA ASP A 74 8.95 6.60 9.30
C ASP A 74 8.78 5.32 8.47
N ALA A 75 8.22 5.41 7.25
CA ALA A 75 7.83 4.24 6.48
C ALA A 75 8.98 3.67 5.65
N GLU A 76 9.33 2.39 5.85
CA GLU A 76 10.25 1.71 4.93
C GLU A 76 9.58 1.30 3.62
N ILE A 77 8.25 1.24 3.57
CA ILE A 77 7.51 0.86 2.38
C ILE A 77 6.45 1.93 2.12
N ILE A 78 6.53 2.58 0.96
CA ILE A 78 5.46 3.46 0.45
C ILE A 78 4.71 2.69 -0.63
N TYR A 79 3.40 2.55 -0.45
CA TYR A 79 2.53 1.81 -1.34
C TYR A 79 1.38 2.71 -1.81
N THR A 80 1.10 2.71 -3.11
CA THR A 80 -0.11 3.33 -3.66
C THR A 80 -0.78 2.45 -4.71
N ASP A 81 -1.97 2.86 -5.13
CA ASP A 81 -2.80 2.24 -6.15
C ASP A 81 -3.60 3.32 -6.87
N VAL A 82 -4.20 2.96 -8.00
CA VAL A 82 -5.02 3.85 -8.82
C VAL A 82 -6.12 4.48 -7.97
N TRP A 83 -6.27 5.80 -8.12
CA TRP A 83 -7.29 6.53 -7.37
C TRP A 83 -8.71 6.16 -7.77
N ALA A 84 -8.96 5.74 -9.01
CA ALA A 84 -10.27 5.27 -9.45
C ALA A 84 -10.16 3.78 -9.79
N SER A 85 -10.89 2.94 -9.04
CA SER A 85 -10.94 1.49 -9.31
C SER A 85 -11.75 1.21 -10.59
N MET A 86 -11.64 -0.01 -11.10
CA MET A 86 -12.47 -0.48 -12.22
C MET A 86 -13.96 -0.30 -11.89
N GLY A 87 -14.72 0.34 -12.78
CA GLY A 87 -16.14 0.65 -12.60
C GLY A 87 -16.42 2.05 -12.05
N GLN A 88 -15.38 2.86 -11.75
CA GLN A 88 -15.51 4.24 -11.25
C GLN A 88 -15.05 5.27 -12.29
N GLU A 89 -15.13 4.96 -13.58
CA GLU A 89 -14.60 5.78 -14.66
C GLU A 89 -15.30 7.15 -14.73
N ALA A 90 -16.59 7.22 -14.39
CA ALA A 90 -17.36 8.47 -14.35
C ALA A 90 -16.88 9.44 -13.25
N GLU A 91 -16.21 8.92 -12.21
CA GLU A 91 -15.71 9.73 -11.08
C GLU A 91 -14.25 10.15 -11.26
N LYS A 92 -13.59 9.69 -12.33
CA LYS A 92 -12.15 9.84 -12.53
C LYS A 92 -11.66 11.27 -12.36
N GLN A 93 -12.37 12.25 -12.94
CA GLN A 93 -11.97 13.65 -12.86
C GLN A 93 -12.06 14.21 -11.43
N ARG A 94 -13.20 13.98 -10.76
CA ARG A 94 -13.40 14.41 -9.37
C ARG A 94 -12.34 13.80 -8.45
N ARG A 95 -12.04 12.50 -8.64
CA ARG A 95 -11.03 11.82 -7.82
C ARG A 95 -9.63 12.31 -8.13
N ALA A 96 -9.29 12.62 -9.39
CA ALA A 96 -8.01 13.23 -9.71
C ALA A 96 -7.80 14.57 -8.96
N GLU A 97 -8.85 15.38 -8.82
CA GLU A 97 -8.80 16.62 -8.05
C GLU A 97 -8.64 16.35 -6.55
N THR A 98 -9.47 15.47 -5.98
CA THR A 98 -9.43 15.14 -4.54
C THR A 98 -8.13 14.48 -4.11
N PHE A 99 -7.59 13.58 -4.94
CA PHE A 99 -6.40 12.80 -4.62
C PHE A 99 -5.10 13.45 -5.08
N SER A 100 -5.13 14.61 -5.75
CA SER A 100 -3.93 15.31 -6.22
C SER A 100 -2.88 15.54 -5.11
N ALA A 101 -3.32 15.83 -3.89
CA ALA A 101 -2.46 15.98 -2.71
C ALA A 101 -1.84 14.66 -2.20
N TYR A 102 -2.34 13.52 -2.67
CA TYR A 102 -1.93 12.16 -2.30
C TYR A 102 -1.09 11.49 -3.41
N GLN A 103 -0.63 12.23 -4.41
CA GLN A 103 0.28 11.69 -5.42
C GLN A 103 1.61 11.30 -4.77
N VAL A 104 2.05 10.07 -5.01
CA VAL A 104 3.40 9.64 -4.65
C VAL A 104 4.37 10.21 -5.68
N ASN A 105 5.05 11.29 -5.29
CA ASN A 105 6.07 11.96 -6.09
C ASN A 105 7.41 12.00 -5.35
N ALA A 106 8.46 12.49 -6.00
CA ALA A 106 9.78 12.55 -5.40
C ALA A 106 9.85 13.43 -4.14
N GLU A 107 8.99 14.45 -4.01
CA GLU A 107 8.93 15.26 -2.78
C GLU A 107 8.38 14.44 -1.61
N LEU A 108 7.28 13.71 -1.81
CA LEU A 108 6.75 12.83 -0.77
C LEU A 108 7.73 11.70 -0.43
N MET A 109 8.37 11.09 -1.43
CA MET A 109 9.38 10.04 -1.20
C MET A 109 10.60 10.54 -0.41
N ARG A 110 10.99 11.82 -0.56
CA ARG A 110 12.08 12.44 0.22
C ARG A 110 11.77 12.58 1.71
N GLN A 111 10.50 12.53 2.09
CA GLN A 111 10.08 12.61 3.49
C GLN A 111 10.12 11.25 4.19
N ALA A 112 10.23 10.16 3.42
CA ALA A 112 10.49 8.84 3.96
C ALA A 112 11.99 8.62 4.20
N PRO A 113 12.38 7.61 5.01
CA PRO A 113 13.76 7.19 5.13
C PRO A 113 14.41 6.91 3.76
N GLU A 114 15.69 7.26 3.58
CA GLU A 114 16.39 7.08 2.29
C GLU A 114 16.38 5.63 1.77
N ARG A 115 16.28 4.66 2.68
CA ARG A 115 16.20 3.22 2.37
C ARG A 115 14.81 2.75 1.97
N ALA A 116 13.81 3.63 2.00
CA ALA A 116 12.44 3.25 1.74
C ALA A 116 12.29 2.80 0.28
N ILE A 117 11.38 1.85 0.06
CA ILE A 117 11.05 1.35 -1.28
C ILE A 117 9.64 1.77 -1.67
N PHE A 118 9.45 1.96 -2.97
CA PHE A 118 8.16 2.23 -3.57
C PHE A 118 7.53 0.96 -4.16
N MET A 119 6.25 0.74 -3.85
CA MET A 119 5.46 -0.39 -4.32
C MET A 119 4.12 0.08 -4.91
N HIS A 120 3.65 -0.65 -5.92
CA HIS A 120 2.37 -0.41 -6.60
C HIS A 120 1.81 -1.74 -7.15
N CYS A 121 0.51 -2.01 -7.02
CA CYS A 121 -0.08 -3.31 -7.39
C CYS A 121 -0.28 -3.52 -8.91
N MET A 122 -0.28 -2.41 -9.66
CA MET A 122 -0.42 -2.31 -11.12
C MET A 122 -1.82 -2.67 -11.64
N PRO A 123 -2.27 -2.09 -12.77
CA PRO A 123 -1.59 -1.10 -13.61
C PRO A 123 -1.51 0.28 -12.95
N ALA A 124 -0.50 1.07 -13.33
CA ALA A 124 -0.31 2.45 -12.84
C ALA A 124 -0.60 3.49 -13.94
N HIS A 125 -1.24 4.60 -13.56
CA HIS A 125 -1.38 5.83 -14.31
C HIS A 125 -0.31 6.86 -13.88
N ARG A 126 0.81 6.87 -14.62
CA ARG A 126 1.86 7.88 -14.45
C ARG A 126 1.28 9.29 -14.53
N GLY A 127 1.64 10.14 -13.57
CA GLY A 127 1.16 11.52 -13.44
C GLY A 127 -0.14 11.67 -12.64
N LEU A 128 -0.77 10.56 -12.23
CA LEU A 128 -1.88 10.56 -11.27
C LEU A 128 -1.38 10.06 -9.91
N GLU A 129 -1.60 8.80 -9.55
CA GLU A 129 -1.23 8.29 -8.22
C GLU A 129 0.29 8.24 -7.99
N VAL A 130 1.08 8.18 -9.05
CA VAL A 130 2.54 8.14 -8.98
C VAL A 130 3.18 8.92 -10.14
N THR A 131 4.30 9.59 -9.87
CA THR A 131 5.11 10.23 -10.92
C THR A 131 6.09 9.26 -11.57
N THR A 132 6.46 9.54 -12.82
CA THR A 132 7.37 8.70 -13.63
C THR A 132 8.72 8.47 -12.94
N ASP A 133 9.29 9.49 -12.33
CA ASP A 133 10.57 9.46 -11.61
C ASP A 133 10.54 8.61 -10.34
N VAL A 134 9.36 8.37 -9.75
CA VAL A 134 9.20 7.45 -8.63
C VAL A 134 9.05 6.02 -9.13
N ILE A 135 8.09 5.73 -10.01
CA ILE A 135 7.80 4.36 -10.45
C ILE A 135 8.92 3.74 -11.29
N ASP A 136 9.64 4.55 -12.07
CA ASP A 136 10.79 4.12 -12.87
C ASP A 136 12.13 4.45 -12.17
N GLY A 137 12.06 4.97 -10.93
CA GLY A 137 13.21 5.39 -10.12
C GLY A 137 13.88 4.26 -9.34
N PRO A 138 15.02 4.55 -8.68
CA PRO A 138 15.87 3.55 -8.04
C PRO A 138 15.26 2.91 -6.78
N GLN A 139 14.30 3.57 -6.14
CA GLN A 139 13.59 3.03 -4.97
C GLN A 139 12.39 2.15 -5.36
N SER A 140 12.03 2.11 -6.65
CA SER A 140 10.89 1.34 -7.13
C SER A 140 11.22 -0.15 -7.20
N VAL A 141 10.33 -0.97 -6.64
CA VAL A 141 10.42 -2.44 -6.72
C VAL A 141 9.18 -3.04 -7.39
N VAL A 142 8.46 -2.24 -8.19
CA VAL A 142 7.17 -2.66 -8.80
C VAL A 142 7.31 -3.87 -9.72
N LEU A 143 8.44 -4.01 -10.42
CA LEU A 143 8.71 -5.15 -11.29
C LEU A 143 8.99 -6.43 -10.50
N ASP A 144 9.82 -6.35 -9.46
CA ASP A 144 10.12 -7.47 -8.58
C ASP A 144 8.85 -7.93 -7.85
N GLN A 145 8.05 -6.98 -7.35
CA GLN A 145 6.75 -7.25 -6.77
C GLN A 145 5.82 -7.99 -7.76
N ALA A 146 5.74 -7.53 -9.01
CA ALA A 146 4.91 -8.16 -10.03
C ALA A 146 5.39 -9.59 -10.35
N ALA A 147 6.70 -9.79 -10.47
CA ALA A 147 7.30 -11.11 -10.67
C ALA A 147 6.99 -12.07 -9.51
N ASN A 148 7.07 -11.57 -8.27
CA ASN A 148 6.80 -12.32 -7.05
C ASN A 148 5.37 -12.83 -6.93
N ARG A 149 4.40 -12.20 -7.62
CA ARG A 149 3.02 -12.70 -7.67
C ARG A 149 2.94 -14.14 -8.20
N MET A 150 3.75 -14.48 -9.21
CA MET A 150 3.81 -15.85 -9.75
C MET A 150 4.29 -16.84 -8.68
N HIS A 151 5.32 -16.47 -7.91
CA HIS A 151 5.91 -17.34 -6.89
C HIS A 151 4.94 -17.58 -5.73
N VAL A 152 4.27 -16.53 -5.26
CA VAL A 152 3.25 -16.63 -4.21
C VAL A 152 2.08 -17.53 -4.63
N GLN A 153 1.58 -17.36 -5.86
CA GLN A 153 0.48 -18.18 -6.38
C GLN A 153 0.85 -19.65 -6.54
N LYS A 154 2.07 -19.95 -7.00
CA LYS A 154 2.59 -21.33 -7.03
C LYS A 154 2.64 -21.95 -5.64
N GLY A 155 3.15 -21.22 -4.65
CA GLY A 155 3.20 -21.67 -3.26
C GLY A 155 1.80 -21.93 -2.68
N LEU A 156 0.85 -21.03 -2.93
CA LEU A 156 -0.53 -21.19 -2.49
C LEU A 156 -1.20 -22.44 -3.11
N LEU A 157 -1.05 -22.65 -4.42
CA LEU A 157 -1.59 -23.82 -5.10
C LEU A 157 -0.95 -25.12 -4.57
N ALA A 158 0.37 -25.13 -4.38
CA ALA A 158 1.07 -26.27 -3.81
C ALA A 158 0.58 -26.58 -2.39
N TRP A 159 0.33 -25.56 -1.56
CA TRP A 159 -0.20 -25.74 -0.21
C TRP A 159 -1.65 -26.25 -0.20
N LEU A 160 -2.53 -25.66 -1.01
CA LEU A 160 -3.94 -26.06 -1.09
C LEU A 160 -4.16 -27.45 -1.70
N LEU A 161 -3.38 -27.81 -2.72
CA LEU A 161 -3.52 -29.08 -3.42
C LEU A 161 -2.66 -30.18 -2.79
N GLY A 162 -1.52 -29.82 -2.18
CA GLY A 162 -0.61 -30.75 -1.50
C GLY A 162 -1.06 -31.17 -0.10
N THR A 163 -2.09 -30.53 0.46
CA THR A 163 -2.75 -30.95 1.71
C THR A 163 -3.79 -32.05 1.51
N GLN A 164 -3.97 -32.56 0.28
CA GLN A 164 -4.66 -33.84 0.03
C GLN A 164 -3.69 -35.01 0.18
N SER A 165 -3.31 -35.33 1.42
CA SER A 165 -2.63 -36.59 1.79
C SER A 165 -2.99 -36.97 3.22
#